data_AF-E3EK43-F1
#
_entry.id   AF-E3EK43-F1
#
_cell.length_a   1.000
_cell.length_b   1.000
_cell.length_c   1.000
_cell.angle_alpha   90.00
_cell.angle_beta   90.00
_cell.angle_gamma   90.00
#
_symmetry.space_group_name_H-M   'P 1'
#
loop_
_entity.id
_entity.type
_entity.pdbx_description
1 polymer ?
#
loop_
_entity_poly.entity_id
_entity_poly.type
_entity_poly.pdbx_seq_one_letter_code
_entity_poly.pdbx_strand_id
1 'polypeptide(L)'
;MKKMSLQLWATENKPPKDMHFYSAYWDQIMFVRDQLTSLIYGSIIDGEPFRGVISDHVSKSVRLPVYFFEVKELQLRIILRGNFYDWKLSVESDKPVICDFGDLIDGNKTWSHHYCEGFEHHWIYDSFHANNQQFTVELSDDFTLYTFIWLLLQSLKK
;
A
#
# COMPACT_ATOMS: atom_id res chain seq x y z
N MET A 1 -6.48 6.83 -17.03
CA MET A 1 -6.21 7.75 -15.90
C MET A 1 -4.87 8.43 -16.10
N LYS A 2 -4.80 9.76 -15.92
CA LYS A 2 -3.54 10.52 -15.98
C LYS A 2 -2.72 10.17 -14.74
N LYS A 3 -1.59 9.50 -14.93
CA LYS A 3 -0.70 9.08 -13.83
C LYS A 3 -0.04 10.31 -13.22
N MET A 4 -0.29 10.57 -11.93
CA MET A 4 0.33 11.65 -11.18
C MET A 4 1.41 11.08 -10.24
N SER A 5 2.59 11.70 -10.20
CA SER A 5 3.64 11.30 -9.26
C SER A 5 3.18 11.56 -7.82
N LEU A 6 3.64 10.73 -6.87
CA LEU A 6 3.28 10.90 -5.46
C LEU A 6 3.65 12.28 -4.94
N GLN A 7 4.83 12.78 -5.33
CA GLN A 7 5.31 14.09 -4.91
C GLN A 7 4.40 15.23 -5.40
N LEU A 8 3.93 15.16 -6.65
CA LEU A 8 3.04 16.17 -7.20
C LEU A 8 1.69 16.12 -6.48
N TRP A 9 1.09 14.94 -6.36
CA TRP A 9 -0.17 14.75 -5.62
C TRP A 9 -0.04 15.28 -4.19
N ALA A 10 1.05 14.95 -3.51
CA ALA A 10 1.26 15.31 -2.13
C ALA A 10 1.45 16.82 -1.94
N THR A 11 2.07 17.49 -2.90
CA THR A 11 2.27 18.95 -2.86
C THR A 11 0.96 19.70 -3.08
N GLU A 12 0.09 19.20 -3.96
CA GLU A 12 -1.22 19.76 -4.25
C GLU A 12 -2.23 19.53 -3.12
N ASN A 13 -2.10 18.42 -2.38
CA ASN A 13 -3.04 18.01 -1.32
C ASN A 13 -2.49 18.15 0.10
N LYS A 14 -1.35 18.83 0.30
CA LYS A 14 -0.74 18.98 1.62
C LYS A 14 -1.70 19.68 2.60
N PRO A 15 -1.81 19.21 3.85
CA PRO A 15 -2.57 19.93 4.87
C PRO A 15 -1.91 21.28 5.23
N PRO A 16 -2.67 22.20 5.84
CA PRO A 16 -2.12 23.39 6.48
C PRO A 16 -1.01 23.04 7.50
N LYS A 17 0.04 23.87 7.57
CA LYS A 17 1.23 23.61 8.39
C LYS A 17 0.96 23.51 9.90
N ASP A 18 -0.12 24.12 10.34
CA ASP A 18 -0.58 24.18 11.73
C ASP A 18 -1.48 22.99 12.12
N MET A 19 -1.87 22.12 11.18
CA MET A 19 -2.61 20.91 11.51
C MET A 19 -1.74 19.92 12.29
N HIS A 20 -2.34 19.28 13.29
CA HIS A 20 -1.67 18.29 14.14
C HIS A 20 -1.02 17.14 13.34
N PHE A 21 -1.66 16.70 12.26
CA PHE A 21 -1.18 15.61 11.40
C PHE A 21 -0.30 16.08 10.23
N TYR A 22 0.17 17.35 10.22
CA TYR A 22 1.01 17.86 9.12
C TYR A 22 2.33 17.09 8.98
N SER A 23 3.03 16.80 10.09
CA SER A 23 4.27 16.01 10.05
C SER A 23 3.99 14.58 9.61
N ALA A 24 3.03 13.92 10.27
CA ALA A 24 2.65 12.54 9.98
C ALA A 24 2.26 12.34 8.50
N TYR A 25 1.60 13.33 7.89
CA TYR A 25 1.34 13.35 6.46
C TYR A 25 2.63 13.25 5.64
N TRP A 26 3.61 14.12 5.89
CA TRP A 26 4.86 14.10 5.15
C TRP A 26 5.71 12.85 5.44
N ASP A 27 5.72 12.39 6.68
CA ASP A 27 6.41 11.16 7.08
C ASP A 27 5.86 9.96 6.30
N GLN A 28 4.54 9.81 6.24
CA GLN A 28 3.87 8.78 5.44
C GLN A 28 4.19 8.91 3.93
N ILE A 29 4.13 10.12 3.37
CA ILE A 29 4.45 10.35 1.96
C ILE A 29 5.90 9.98 1.64
N MET A 30 6.86 10.38 2.48
CA MET A 30 8.28 10.05 2.30
C MET A 30 8.56 8.57 2.49
N PHE A 31 7.91 7.92 3.46
CA PHE A 31 8.01 6.48 3.66
C PHE A 31 7.62 5.71 2.39
N VAL A 32 6.47 6.03 1.80
CA VAL A 32 6.03 5.34 0.57
C VAL A 32 6.91 5.71 -0.63
N ARG A 33 7.23 7.00 -0.80
CA ARG A 33 8.02 7.52 -1.93
C ARG A 33 9.44 6.98 -1.94
N ASP A 34 10.09 6.90 -0.78
CA ASP A 34 11.52 6.62 -0.69
C ASP A 34 11.78 5.18 -0.26
N GLN A 35 11.13 4.72 0.81
CA GLN A 35 11.42 3.40 1.39
C GLN A 35 10.68 2.28 0.67
N LEU A 36 9.35 2.35 0.54
CA LEU A 36 8.59 1.28 -0.14
C LEU A 36 8.92 1.21 -1.62
N THR A 37 9.05 2.36 -2.29
CA THR A 37 9.42 2.40 -3.71
C THR A 37 10.82 1.79 -3.91
N SER A 38 11.79 2.10 -3.03
CA SER A 38 13.12 1.49 -3.12
C SER A 38 13.10 -0.01 -2.80
N LEU A 39 12.28 -0.46 -1.85
CA LEU A 39 12.10 -1.88 -1.55
C LEU A 39 11.53 -2.65 -2.74
N ILE A 40 10.53 -2.09 -3.42
CA ILE A 40 9.80 -2.74 -4.51
C ILE A 40 10.60 -2.73 -5.81
N TYR A 41 11.23 -1.60 -6.16
CA TYR A 41 11.88 -1.39 -7.45
C TYR A 41 13.42 -1.31 -7.39
N GLY A 42 14.01 -1.37 -6.19
CA GLY A 42 15.46 -1.23 -5.99
C GLY A 42 15.94 0.23 -5.89
N SER A 43 17.26 0.45 -5.90
CA SER A 43 17.85 1.79 -5.93
C SER A 43 17.66 2.39 -7.33
N ILE A 44 16.54 3.08 -7.53
CA ILE A 44 16.17 3.91 -8.71
C ILE A 44 17.07 3.65 -9.93
N ILE A 45 16.78 2.58 -10.66
CA ILE A 45 17.24 2.44 -12.05
C ILE A 45 16.06 2.92 -12.89
N ASP A 46 16.28 4.04 -13.57
CA ASP A 46 15.44 4.67 -14.59
C ASP A 46 14.14 3.94 -15.00
N GLY A 47 13.00 4.56 -14.67
CA GLY A 47 11.87 4.60 -15.60
C GLY A 47 10.66 3.67 -15.37
N GLU A 48 10.66 2.72 -14.44
CA GLU A 48 9.44 1.95 -14.12
C GLU A 48 8.74 2.54 -12.88
N PRO A 49 7.54 3.11 -13.02
CA PRO A 49 7.03 4.07 -12.07
C PRO A 49 6.27 3.38 -10.93
N PHE A 50 6.51 3.85 -9.71
CA PHE A 50 5.41 4.01 -8.75
C PHE A 50 4.17 4.47 -9.52
N ARG A 51 3.15 3.63 -9.63
CA ARG A 51 2.08 3.83 -10.63
C ARG A 51 1.10 4.92 -10.25
N GLY A 52 1.27 5.51 -9.08
CA GLY A 52 0.64 6.76 -8.70
C GLY A 52 -0.33 6.60 -7.55
N VAL A 53 -0.97 7.72 -7.27
CA VAL A 53 -2.17 7.78 -6.45
C VAL A 53 -3.37 7.43 -7.34
N ILE A 54 -4.14 6.40 -6.98
CA ILE A 54 -5.29 5.93 -7.79
C ILE A 54 -6.64 6.36 -7.23
N SER A 55 -6.68 6.77 -5.96
CA SER A 55 -7.86 7.28 -5.26
C SER A 55 -7.37 8.08 -4.04
N ASP A 56 -8.29 8.65 -3.26
CA ASP A 56 -7.99 9.31 -2.01
C ASP A 56 -9.04 8.99 -0.94
N HIS A 57 -8.67 9.23 0.31
CA HIS A 57 -9.57 9.17 1.44
C HIS A 57 -9.24 10.29 2.43
N VAL A 58 -10.05 10.43 3.48
CA VAL A 58 -9.80 11.41 4.54
C VAL A 58 -9.61 10.68 5.86
N SER A 59 -8.55 11.00 6.58
CA SER A 59 -8.35 10.63 7.98
C SER A 59 -7.90 11.84 8.75
N LYS A 60 -8.47 12.07 9.94
CA LYS A 60 -8.11 13.20 10.82
C LYS A 60 -8.10 14.56 10.12
N SER A 61 -9.09 14.77 9.26
CA SER A 61 -9.25 15.99 8.44
C SER A 61 -8.12 16.24 7.43
N VAL A 62 -7.25 15.25 7.20
CA VAL A 62 -6.20 15.27 6.17
C VAL A 62 -6.62 14.35 5.04
N ARG A 63 -6.53 14.85 3.80
CA ARG A 63 -6.70 14.03 2.60
C ARG A 63 -5.44 13.18 2.39
N LEU A 64 -5.62 11.88 2.22
CA LEU A 64 -4.55 10.89 2.10
C LEU A 64 -4.73 10.08 0.83
N PRO A 65 -3.62 9.66 0.18
CA PRO A 65 -3.69 8.94 -1.08
C PRO A 65 -3.95 7.45 -0.87
N VAL A 66 -4.63 6.84 -1.84
CA VAL A 66 -4.60 5.39 -2.08
C VAL A 66 -3.51 5.14 -3.11
N TYR A 67 -2.51 4.37 -2.72
CA TYR A 67 -1.31 4.08 -3.49
C TYR A 67 -1.50 2.84 -4.36
N PHE A 68 -0.87 2.82 -5.52
CA PHE A 68 -0.82 1.64 -6.39
C PHE A 68 0.61 1.34 -6.85
N PHE A 69 0.98 0.07 -6.70
CA PHE A 69 2.24 -0.48 -7.16
C PHE A 69 1.97 -1.62 -8.14
N GLU A 70 2.74 -1.68 -9.21
CA GLU A 70 2.77 -2.81 -10.14
C GLU A 70 4.22 -3.23 -10.35
N VAL A 71 4.52 -4.52 -10.15
CA VAL A 71 5.83 -5.12 -10.39
C VAL A 71 5.65 -6.14 -11.51
N LYS A 72 5.91 -5.72 -12.75
CA LYS A 72 5.60 -6.50 -13.96
C LYS A 72 6.32 -7.84 -13.98
N GLU A 73 7.59 -7.86 -13.56
CA GLU A 73 8.46 -9.03 -13.53
C GLU A 73 7.91 -10.12 -12.60
N LEU A 74 7.18 -9.72 -11.56
CA LEU A 74 6.54 -10.62 -10.60
C LEU A 74 5.05 -10.84 -10.88
N GLN A 75 4.49 -10.19 -11.92
CA GLN A 75 3.04 -10.15 -12.17
C GLN A 75 2.26 -9.81 -10.88
N LEU A 76 2.76 -8.80 -10.15
CA LEU A 76 2.26 -8.41 -8.84
C LEU A 76 1.66 -7.01 -8.89
N ARG A 77 0.48 -6.86 -8.32
CA ARG A 77 -0.22 -5.61 -8.09
C ARG A 77 -0.51 -5.45 -6.61
N ILE A 78 -0.28 -4.24 -6.10
CA ILE A 78 -0.52 -3.88 -4.70
C ILE A 78 -1.29 -2.56 -4.66
N ILE A 79 -2.41 -2.55 -3.95
CA ILE A 79 -3.16 -1.33 -3.60
C ILE A 79 -3.06 -1.16 -2.10
N LEU A 80 -2.69 0.03 -1.61
CA LEU A 80 -2.66 0.29 -0.17
C LEU A 80 -3.10 1.69 0.21
N ARG A 81 -3.56 1.85 1.46
CA ARG A 81 -3.85 3.14 2.09
C ARG A 81 -3.41 3.15 3.55
N GLY A 82 -2.87 4.27 4.00
CA GLY A 82 -2.53 4.52 5.40
C GLY A 82 -3.44 5.60 5.97
N ASN A 83 -4.06 5.34 7.13
CA ASN A 83 -4.97 6.29 7.79
C ASN A 83 -4.38 6.93 9.06
N PHE A 84 -3.05 6.86 9.23
CA PHE A 84 -2.26 7.18 10.44
C PHE A 84 -2.37 6.20 11.62
N TYR A 85 -3.22 5.17 11.54
CA TYR A 85 -3.37 4.14 12.58
C TYR A 85 -2.98 2.75 12.10
N ASP A 86 -3.31 2.47 10.85
CA ASP A 86 -3.11 1.20 10.21
C ASP A 86 -2.93 1.39 8.70
N TRP A 87 -2.46 0.33 8.09
CA TRP A 87 -2.40 0.16 6.66
C TRP A 87 -3.39 -0.90 6.22
N LYS A 88 -4.16 -0.61 5.18
CA LYS A 88 -4.86 -1.65 4.40
C LYS A 88 -4.10 -1.89 3.13
N LEU A 89 -3.94 -3.15 2.77
CA LEU A 89 -3.20 -3.56 1.59
C LEU A 89 -3.93 -4.72 0.90
N SER A 90 -4.24 -4.54 -0.38
CA SER A 90 -4.71 -5.60 -1.26
C SER A 90 -3.59 -6.06 -2.17
N VAL A 91 -3.36 -7.38 -2.20
CA VAL A 91 -2.41 -8.06 -3.08
C VAL A 91 -3.18 -8.74 -4.20
N GLU A 92 -2.66 -8.64 -5.41
CA GLU A 92 -3.07 -9.46 -6.54
C GLU A 92 -1.82 -9.95 -7.29
N SER A 93 -1.67 -11.26 -7.41
CA SER A 93 -0.54 -11.88 -8.09
C SER A 93 -0.96 -13.06 -8.97
N ASP A 94 -0.32 -13.20 -10.14
CA ASP A 94 -0.61 -14.32 -11.05
C ASP A 94 -0.08 -15.66 -10.53
N LYS A 95 0.85 -15.63 -9.58
CA LYS A 95 1.37 -16.80 -8.87
C LYS A 95 0.86 -16.84 -7.41
N PRO A 96 0.60 -18.02 -6.84
CA PRO A 96 0.32 -18.17 -5.41
C PRO A 96 1.47 -17.61 -4.56
N VAL A 97 1.12 -16.79 -3.56
CA VAL A 97 2.04 -16.35 -2.52
C VAL A 97 2.25 -17.50 -1.53
N ILE A 98 3.45 -18.09 -1.55
CA ILE A 98 3.86 -19.16 -0.63
C ILE A 98 4.79 -18.55 0.42
N CYS A 99 4.19 -17.99 1.46
CA CYS A 99 4.91 -17.40 2.59
C CYS A 99 4.14 -17.68 3.88
N ASP A 100 4.87 -18.03 4.93
CA ASP A 100 4.36 -17.93 6.29
C ASP A 100 4.62 -16.49 6.78
N PHE A 101 3.56 -15.72 6.94
CA PHE A 101 3.64 -14.35 7.45
C PHE A 101 3.62 -14.30 8.99
N GLY A 102 3.50 -15.46 9.66
CA GLY A 102 3.38 -15.54 11.12
C GLY A 102 2.26 -14.64 11.64
N ASP A 103 2.54 -13.92 12.73
CA ASP A 103 1.58 -13.00 13.36
C ASP A 103 1.56 -11.60 12.70
N LEU A 104 2.24 -11.39 11.56
CA LEU A 104 2.20 -10.09 10.85
C LEU A 104 0.81 -9.80 10.29
N ILE A 105 0.04 -10.85 9.94
CA ILE A 105 -1.33 -10.75 9.45
C ILE A 105 -2.21 -11.81 10.12
N ASP A 106 -3.49 -11.52 10.25
CA ASP A 106 -4.49 -12.57 10.48
C ASP A 106 -4.93 -13.13 9.13
N GLY A 107 -4.39 -14.31 8.78
CA GLY A 107 -4.62 -14.95 7.48
C GLY A 107 -6.07 -15.38 7.22
N ASN A 108 -6.95 -15.36 8.22
CA ASN A 108 -8.38 -15.68 8.08
C ASN A 108 -9.28 -14.44 8.11
N LYS A 109 -8.72 -13.26 8.38
CA LYS A 109 -9.50 -12.03 8.55
C LYS A 109 -9.97 -11.49 7.20
N THR A 110 -11.25 -11.16 7.14
CA THR A 110 -11.88 -10.47 6.02
C THR A 110 -12.23 -9.05 6.41
N TRP A 111 -12.39 -8.19 5.40
CA TRP A 111 -12.58 -6.75 5.61
C TRP A 111 -13.85 -6.26 4.94
N SER A 112 -14.65 -5.53 5.71
CA SER A 112 -15.73 -4.74 5.14
C SER A 112 -15.16 -3.46 4.53
N HIS A 113 -15.79 -2.98 3.45
CA HIS A 113 -15.44 -1.72 2.78
C HIS A 113 -15.34 -0.51 3.70
N HIS A 114 -16.08 -0.49 4.82
CA HIS A 114 -16.00 0.58 5.82
C HIS A 114 -14.61 0.73 6.46
N TYR A 115 -13.79 -0.32 6.44
CA TYR A 115 -12.42 -0.30 6.97
C TYR A 115 -11.36 -0.11 5.87
N CYS A 116 -11.76 0.03 4.61
CA CYS A 116 -10.87 0.17 3.45
C CYS A 116 -11.14 1.51 2.74
N GLU A 117 -11.03 2.60 3.49
CA GLU A 117 -11.36 3.95 3.00
C GLU A 117 -10.59 4.31 1.73
N GLY A 118 -11.30 4.84 0.75
CA GLY A 118 -10.75 5.20 -0.56
C GLY A 118 -10.64 4.02 -1.53
N PHE A 119 -10.83 2.77 -1.09
CA PHE A 119 -10.84 1.61 -1.99
C PHE A 119 -12.19 1.50 -2.71
N GLU A 120 -12.15 1.12 -3.98
CA GLU A 120 -13.33 0.60 -4.65
C GLU A 120 -13.66 -0.81 -4.12
N HIS A 121 -14.95 -1.19 -4.15
CA HIS A 121 -15.39 -2.48 -3.60
C HIS A 121 -14.65 -3.67 -4.23
N HIS A 122 -14.34 -3.59 -5.53
CA HIS A 122 -13.65 -4.66 -6.24
C HIS A 122 -12.14 -4.71 -5.99
N TRP A 123 -11.58 -3.76 -5.23
CA TRP A 123 -10.18 -3.80 -4.77
C TRP A 123 -10.05 -4.48 -3.40
N ILE A 124 -11.15 -4.87 -2.77
CA ILE A 124 -11.17 -5.52 -1.46
C ILE A 124 -11.41 -7.00 -1.70
N TYR A 125 -10.39 -7.79 -1.40
CA TYR A 125 -10.37 -9.24 -1.61
C TYR A 125 -10.67 -9.97 -0.31
N ASP A 126 -10.78 -11.30 -0.41
CA ASP A 126 -10.97 -12.18 0.74
C ASP A 126 -9.66 -12.27 1.56
N SER A 127 -9.68 -13.12 2.58
CA SER A 127 -8.53 -13.43 3.43
C SER A 127 -7.42 -14.19 2.69
N PHE A 128 -6.19 -14.09 3.19
CA PHE A 128 -5.03 -14.76 2.60
C PHE A 128 -5.20 -16.28 2.49
N HIS A 129 -5.81 -16.92 3.50
CA HIS A 129 -6.06 -18.37 3.48
C HIS A 129 -7.20 -18.79 2.54
N ALA A 130 -8.15 -17.89 2.25
CA ALA A 130 -9.18 -18.15 1.25
C ALA A 130 -8.60 -18.08 -0.17
N ASN A 131 -7.73 -17.11 -0.44
CA ASN A 131 -7.08 -16.96 -1.73
C ASN A 131 -5.70 -16.30 -1.61
N ASN A 132 -4.62 -17.08 -1.69
CA ASN A 132 -3.25 -16.58 -1.59
C ASN A 132 -2.71 -15.91 -2.87
N GLN A 133 -3.57 -15.67 -3.87
CA GLN A 133 -3.27 -14.87 -5.06
C GLN A 133 -3.97 -13.53 -5.05
N GLN A 134 -5.10 -13.41 -4.35
CA GLN A 134 -5.90 -12.19 -4.25
C GLN A 134 -6.45 -12.05 -2.83
N PHE A 135 -5.84 -11.18 -2.03
CA PHE A 135 -6.21 -11.03 -0.63
C PHE A 135 -5.99 -9.62 -0.09
N THR A 136 -6.73 -9.26 0.96
CA THR A 136 -6.61 -7.97 1.66
C THR A 136 -6.22 -8.16 3.11
N VAL A 137 -5.24 -7.38 3.59
CA VAL A 137 -4.71 -7.44 4.96
C VAL A 137 -4.69 -6.08 5.64
N GLU A 138 -4.61 -6.11 6.96
CA GLU A 138 -4.28 -4.97 7.82
C GLU A 138 -2.88 -5.14 8.37
N LEU A 139 -2.13 -4.03 8.44
CA LEU A 139 -0.78 -3.99 8.99
C LEU A 139 -0.73 -2.78 9.94
N SER A 140 -0.17 -2.97 11.14
CA SER A 140 -0.30 -2.01 12.24
C SER A 140 0.48 -0.71 12.05
N ASP A 141 1.59 -0.76 11.33
CA ASP A 141 2.54 0.35 11.23
C ASP A 141 3.45 0.19 10.00
N ASP A 142 4.28 1.22 9.77
CA ASP A 142 5.22 1.29 8.65
C ASP A 142 6.24 0.14 8.64
N PHE A 143 6.69 -0.30 9.83
CA PHE A 143 7.64 -1.42 9.94
C PHE A 143 7.00 -2.74 9.53
N THR A 144 5.81 -3.01 10.05
CA THR A 144 5.01 -4.21 9.73
C THR A 144 4.67 -4.23 8.23
N LEU A 145 4.30 -3.07 7.66
CA LEU A 145 4.08 -2.92 6.22
C LEU A 145 5.34 -3.20 5.40
N TYR A 146 6.48 -2.62 5.79
CA TYR A 146 7.75 -2.84 5.11
C TYR A 146 8.16 -4.32 5.14
N THR A 147 8.10 -4.96 6.31
CA THR A 147 8.44 -6.39 6.48
C THR A 147 7.51 -7.27 5.67
N PHE A 148 6.20 -7.01 5.69
CA PHE A 148 5.22 -7.74 4.89
C PHE A 148 5.54 -7.66 3.40
N ILE A 149 5.76 -6.45 2.86
CA ILE A 149 6.10 -6.27 1.44
C ILE A 149 7.41 -6.98 1.10
N TRP A 150 8.43 -6.89 1.97
CA TRP A 150 9.70 -7.60 1.73
C TRP A 150 9.48 -9.12 1.62
N LEU A 151 8.76 -9.73 2.58
CA LEU A 151 8.43 -11.16 2.56
C LEU A 151 7.63 -11.57 1.32
N LEU A 152 6.62 -10.77 0.96
CA LEU A 152 5.82 -10.96 -0.24
C LEU A 152 6.72 -11.00 -1.50
N LEU A 153 7.60 -10.02 -1.66
CA LEU A 153 8.54 -9.97 -2.78
C LEU A 153 9.50 -11.17 -2.78
N GLN A 154 9.99 -11.61 -1.62
CA GLN A 154 10.85 -12.80 -1.54
C GLN A 154 10.09 -14.08 -1.92
N SER A 155 8.81 -14.20 -1.56
CA SER A 155 8.02 -15.38 -1.88
C SER A 155 7.75 -15.52 -3.38
N LEU A 156 7.65 -14.41 -4.11
CA LEU A 156 7.35 -14.39 -5.55
C LEU A 156 8.57 -14.44 -6.48
N LYS A 157 9.77 -14.18 -5.93
CA LYS A 157 11.05 -14.30 -6.64
C LYS A 157 11.58 -15.73 -6.73
N LYS A 158 11.02 -16.64 -5.93
CA LYS A 158 11.35 -18.08 -5.93
C LYS A 158 10.66 -18.79 -7.09
#